data_AF-A0A7L3X5W0-F1
#
_entry.id   AF-A0A7L3X5W0-F1
#
_cell.length_a   1.000
_cell.length_b   1.000
_cell.length_c   1.000
_cell.angle_alpha   90.00
_cell.angle_beta   90.00
_cell.angle_gamma   90.00
#
_symmetry.space_group_name_H-M   'P 1'
#
loop_
_entity.id
_entity.type
_entity.pdbx_description
1 polymer ?
#
loop_
_entity_poly.entity_id
_entity_poly.type
_entity_poly.pdbx_seq_one_letter_code
_entity_poly.pdbx_strand_id
1 'polypeptide(L)'
;FCIFFLFAPATVFLEFWKRRRAVIAYDWDLIDWEEEEEEIRPQFEAKYSKKERMNPISGKPEPYQAFADKCSRLIVSASGIFFMICVVIAAVFGIVIYRVVTVSTFAAFKWALIRNNSQVATTGTAVCINFCIIMLLNVLYEKVALFLTNLEQPRTESEWENSFTLKMFLFQFVNLNSSTFYIAFFLGRFTGHPGAYLRLINRWRLEECHPSGCLIDLCMQMGIIMVLKQIWNNFMELGYPLIQNWWTRRKLRQEYGTQRKTSFPQWEKDYNLQPMNAYGLFDEYLEMILQFGFTTIFVAAFPLAPLLALVNNIIEIRLDAYKFVTQWRRPLASRAKDIGIWYGILEGIGILSVITNAFVIAVTSDFIPRLVYAYKYGPCAGQGEAGQKCMVGYVNASLSVFLVSDFENRSEPTSNGSEFSGSPLKYCRYRDYRDPPHSPVPYGYTLQFWHVLAARLAFIIVFEHLVFCIKHLISYLIPDLPKDLRDRMRREKYLIQEMMYEAELERLQKERKERKKNGKSYHNEWP
;
A
#
# COMPACT_ATOMS: atom_id res chain seq x y z
N PHE A 1 9.52 21.15 2.64
CA PHE A 1 9.38 20.00 3.56
C PHE A 1 9.08 18.72 2.79
N CYS A 2 7.94 18.59 2.10
CA CYS A 2 7.56 17.33 1.44
C CYS A 2 8.59 16.79 0.44
N ILE A 3 9.16 17.64 -0.44
CA ILE A 3 10.16 17.23 -1.44
C ILE A 3 11.43 16.65 -0.79
N PHE A 4 12.05 17.41 0.10
CA PHE A 4 13.36 17.06 0.68
C PHE A 4 13.29 16.04 1.82
N PHE A 5 12.22 16.05 2.63
CA PHE A 5 12.11 15.17 3.79
C PHE A 5 11.25 13.91 3.55
N LEU A 6 10.45 13.85 2.48
CA LEU A 6 9.51 12.74 2.26
C LEU A 6 9.82 11.94 0.99
N PHE A 7 9.99 12.59 -0.17
CA PHE A 7 10.18 11.87 -1.44
C PHE A 7 11.62 11.46 -1.72
N ALA A 8 12.59 12.33 -1.41
CA ALA A 8 13.99 12.00 -1.60
C ALA A 8 14.40 10.78 -0.74
N PRO A 9 14.04 10.66 0.55
CA PRO A 9 14.37 9.48 1.36
C PRO A 9 13.76 8.17 0.84
N ALA A 10 12.52 8.19 0.34
CA ALA A 10 11.88 6.98 -0.22
C ALA A 10 12.61 6.48 -1.48
N THR A 11 13.00 7.38 -2.38
CA THR A 11 13.78 7.02 -3.57
C THR A 11 15.16 6.51 -3.18
N VAL A 12 15.83 7.22 -2.26
CA VAL A 12 17.13 6.83 -1.73
C VAL A 12 17.07 5.46 -1.07
N PHE A 13 16.01 5.17 -0.30
CA PHE A 13 15.78 3.85 0.31
C PHE A 13 15.72 2.73 -0.73
N LEU A 14 14.95 2.90 -1.81
CA LEU A 14 14.84 1.88 -2.87
C LEU A 14 16.17 1.64 -3.59
N GLU A 15 16.91 2.70 -3.90
CA GLU A 15 18.22 2.58 -4.57
C GLU A 15 19.28 1.95 -3.66
N PHE A 16 19.31 2.29 -2.37
CA PHE A 16 20.20 1.62 -1.41
C PHE A 16 19.79 0.18 -1.14
N TRP A 17 18.49 -0.13 -1.15
CA TRP A 17 17.98 -1.49 -1.01
C TRP A 17 18.44 -2.37 -2.18
N LYS A 18 18.30 -1.92 -3.43
CA LYS A 18 18.82 -2.61 -4.62
C LYS A 18 20.31 -2.93 -4.49
N ARG A 19 21.12 -1.95 -4.07
CA ARG A 19 22.56 -2.12 -3.87
C ARG A 19 22.87 -3.14 -2.77
N ARG A 20 22.15 -3.09 -1.64
CA ARG A 20 22.34 -4.02 -0.52
C ARG A 20 21.96 -5.44 -0.92
N ARG A 21 20.83 -5.59 -1.63
CA ARG A 21 20.37 -6.87 -2.18
C ARG A 21 21.42 -7.48 -3.10
N ALA A 22 22.00 -6.71 -4.03
CA ALA A 22 23.01 -7.23 -4.95
C ALA A 22 24.26 -7.78 -4.22
N VAL A 23 24.69 -7.11 -3.14
CA VAL A 23 25.80 -7.59 -2.30
C VAL A 23 25.44 -8.89 -1.59
N ILE A 24 24.24 -8.97 -0.99
CA ILE A 24 23.80 -10.18 -0.29
C ILE A 24 23.64 -11.35 -1.26
N ALA A 25 23.05 -11.13 -2.44
CA ALA A 25 22.88 -12.16 -3.46
C ALA A 25 24.21 -12.72 -3.96
N TYR A 26 25.26 -11.88 -4.05
CA TYR A 26 26.61 -12.33 -4.36
C TYR A 26 27.26 -13.08 -3.19
N ASP A 27 27.23 -12.50 -1.99
CA ASP A 27 27.88 -13.10 -0.81
C ASP A 27 27.23 -14.46 -0.42
N TRP A 28 25.99 -14.71 -0.84
CA TRP A 28 25.27 -15.97 -0.62
C TRP A 28 25.22 -16.91 -1.84
N ASP A 29 25.87 -16.55 -2.95
CA ASP A 29 25.92 -17.35 -4.18
C ASP A 29 24.54 -17.67 -4.77
N LEU A 30 23.71 -16.63 -4.92
CA LEU A 30 22.29 -16.73 -5.34
C LEU A 30 22.01 -16.04 -6.68
N ILE A 31 23.03 -15.56 -7.40
CA ILE A 31 22.83 -14.74 -8.60
C ILE A 31 22.17 -15.54 -9.73
N ASP A 32 22.58 -16.80 -9.93
CA ASP A 32 22.14 -17.64 -11.04
C ASP A 32 21.20 -18.79 -10.60
N TRP A 33 20.86 -18.85 -9.30
CA TRP A 33 20.11 -19.97 -8.70
C TRP A 33 18.71 -20.20 -9.30
N GLU A 34 17.94 -19.12 -9.54
CA GLU A 34 16.56 -19.24 -10.05
C GLU A 34 16.50 -19.82 -11.47
N GLU A 35 17.50 -19.54 -12.31
CA GLU A 35 17.54 -20.02 -13.69
C GLU A 35 18.07 -21.46 -13.79
N GLU A 36 18.93 -21.87 -12.86
CA GLU A 36 19.63 -23.15 -12.89
C GLU A 36 18.95 -24.27 -12.09
N GLU A 37 18.33 -23.96 -10.95
CA GLU A 37 17.91 -24.95 -9.95
C GLU A 37 16.41 -24.96 -9.59
N GLU A 38 15.59 -24.03 -10.09
CA GLU A 38 14.18 -23.96 -9.68
C GLU A 38 13.34 -25.15 -10.20
N GLU A 39 12.74 -25.91 -9.27
CA GLU A 39 11.90 -27.07 -9.60
C GLU A 39 10.53 -26.68 -10.16
N ILE A 40 10.04 -27.50 -11.10
CA ILE A 40 8.69 -27.35 -11.66
C ILE A 40 7.67 -27.87 -10.66
N ARG A 41 6.55 -27.16 -10.51
CA ARG A 41 5.48 -27.59 -9.60
C ARG A 41 4.83 -28.88 -10.05
N PRO A 42 4.57 -29.83 -9.14
CA PRO A 42 3.96 -31.12 -9.49
C PRO A 42 2.55 -30.98 -10.09
N GLN A 43 1.79 -29.95 -9.69
CA GLN A 43 0.47 -29.68 -10.25
C GLN A 43 0.53 -29.27 -11.72
N PHE A 44 1.53 -28.47 -12.07
CA PHE A 44 1.76 -28.01 -13.44
C PHE A 44 2.23 -29.17 -14.31
N GLU A 45 3.20 -29.94 -13.82
CA GLU A 45 3.72 -31.13 -14.50
C GLU A 45 2.61 -32.17 -14.76
N ALA A 46 1.78 -32.48 -13.76
CA ALA A 46 0.68 -33.43 -13.93
C ALA A 46 -0.29 -33.01 -15.04
N LYS A 47 -0.60 -31.71 -15.12
CA LYS A 47 -1.57 -31.16 -16.09
C LYS A 47 -1.00 -31.09 -17.52
N TYR A 48 0.26 -30.71 -17.66
CA TYR A 48 0.91 -30.49 -18.96
C TYR A 48 1.86 -31.63 -19.38
N SER A 49 1.87 -32.75 -18.66
CA SER A 49 2.65 -33.96 -18.94
C SER A 49 2.58 -34.45 -20.40
N LYS A 50 1.44 -34.26 -21.07
CA LYS A 50 1.26 -34.68 -22.48
C LYS A 50 1.73 -33.67 -23.52
N LYS A 51 2.14 -32.47 -23.11
CA LYS A 51 2.51 -31.35 -23.99
C LYS A 51 3.93 -30.90 -23.67
N GLU A 52 4.91 -31.56 -24.27
CA GLU A 52 6.32 -31.25 -24.06
C GLU A 52 6.87 -30.38 -25.19
N ARG A 53 7.81 -29.50 -24.84
CA ARG A 53 8.62 -28.70 -25.76
C ARG A 53 10.08 -28.86 -25.36
N MET A 54 10.97 -28.99 -26.34
CA MET A 54 12.41 -29.02 -26.10
C MET A 54 12.91 -27.62 -25.71
N ASN A 55 13.57 -27.52 -24.56
CA ASN A 55 14.16 -26.27 -24.09
C ASN A 55 15.40 -25.93 -24.95
N PRO A 56 15.50 -24.72 -25.53
CA PRO A 56 16.62 -24.33 -26.39
C PRO A 56 17.97 -24.22 -25.65
N ILE A 57 17.97 -24.11 -24.33
CA ILE A 57 19.17 -23.95 -23.50
C ILE A 57 19.60 -25.30 -22.93
N SER A 58 18.69 -26.00 -22.23
CA SER A 58 19.03 -27.26 -21.56
C SER A 58 19.00 -28.48 -22.48
N GLY A 59 18.34 -28.39 -23.64
CA GLY A 59 18.13 -29.50 -24.57
C GLY A 59 17.19 -30.60 -24.03
N LYS A 60 16.58 -30.41 -22.86
CA LYS A 60 15.67 -31.39 -22.24
C LYS A 60 14.20 -31.13 -22.66
N PRO A 61 13.36 -32.18 -22.75
CA PRO A 61 11.93 -32.00 -22.92
C PRO A 61 11.31 -31.44 -21.63
N GLU A 62 10.53 -30.36 -21.75
CA GLU A 62 9.86 -29.72 -20.62
C GLU A 62 8.36 -29.50 -20.90
N PRO A 63 7.48 -29.59 -19.89
CA PRO A 63 6.06 -29.35 -20.06
C PRO A 63 5.79 -27.90 -20.47
N TYR A 64 4.96 -27.71 -21.49
CA TYR A 64 4.68 -26.41 -22.10
C TYR A 64 3.19 -26.05 -22.06
N GLN A 65 2.92 -24.85 -21.52
CA GLN A 65 1.60 -24.23 -21.55
C GLN A 65 1.47 -23.31 -22.78
N ALA A 66 0.42 -23.52 -23.58
CA ALA A 66 0.14 -22.66 -24.73
C ALA A 66 -0.23 -21.23 -24.28
N PHE A 67 0.31 -20.23 -24.99
CA PHE A 67 0.10 -18.81 -24.66
C PHE A 67 -1.38 -18.41 -24.59
N ALA A 68 -2.23 -18.94 -25.48
CA ALA A 68 -3.67 -18.66 -25.48
C ALA A 68 -4.38 -19.18 -24.21
N ASP A 69 -4.00 -20.36 -23.71
CA ASP A 69 -4.54 -20.92 -22.46
C ASP A 69 -4.04 -20.11 -21.24
N LYS A 70 -2.75 -19.73 -21.22
CA LYS A 70 -2.19 -18.85 -20.18
C LYS A 70 -2.90 -17.50 -20.13
N CYS A 71 -3.07 -16.85 -21.28
CA CYS A 71 -3.72 -15.54 -21.39
C CYS A 71 -5.20 -15.60 -20.97
N SER A 72 -5.95 -16.61 -21.44
CA SER A 72 -7.36 -16.77 -21.04
C SER A 72 -7.51 -16.95 -19.53
N ARG A 73 -6.67 -17.76 -18.88
CA ARG A 73 -6.70 -17.95 -17.42
C ARG A 73 -6.32 -16.69 -16.66
N LEU A 74 -5.31 -15.96 -17.15
CA LEU A 74 -4.90 -14.69 -16.56
C LEU A 74 -6.03 -13.65 -16.64
N ILE A 75 -6.78 -13.60 -17.74
CA ILE A 75 -7.95 -12.70 -17.87
C ILE A 75 -9.05 -13.07 -16.88
N VAL A 76 -9.35 -14.37 -16.69
CA VAL A 76 -10.34 -14.82 -15.70
C VAL A 76 -9.91 -14.47 -14.27
N SER A 77 -8.61 -14.62 -13.97
CA SER A 77 -8.06 -14.24 -12.68
C SER A 77 -8.11 -12.71 -12.46
N ALA A 78 -7.71 -11.94 -13.47
CA ALA A 78 -7.76 -10.47 -13.44
C ALA A 78 -9.20 -9.94 -13.25
N SER A 79 -10.19 -10.56 -13.92
CA SER A 79 -11.59 -10.19 -13.74
C SER A 79 -12.11 -10.53 -12.34
N GLY A 80 -11.66 -11.65 -11.75
CA GLY A 80 -11.94 -12.01 -10.36
C GLY A 80 -11.40 -10.99 -9.35
N ILE A 81 -10.17 -10.50 -9.55
CA ILE A 81 -9.57 -9.44 -8.72
C ILE A 81 -10.39 -8.14 -8.84
N PHE A 82 -10.71 -7.73 -10.08
CA PHE A 82 -11.48 -6.51 -10.33
C PHE A 82 -12.87 -6.57 -9.67
N PHE A 83 -13.54 -7.73 -9.75
CA PHE A 83 -14.81 -7.95 -9.06
C PHE A 83 -14.69 -7.75 -7.55
N MET A 84 -13.66 -8.31 -6.93
CA MET A 84 -13.43 -8.14 -5.48
C MET A 84 -13.09 -6.70 -5.10
N ILE A 85 -12.35 -5.97 -5.93
CA ILE A 85 -12.09 -4.54 -5.74
C ILE A 85 -13.40 -3.74 -5.77
N CYS A 86 -14.31 -4.05 -6.71
CA CYS A 86 -15.63 -3.43 -6.77
C CYS A 86 -16.47 -3.72 -5.50
N VAL A 87 -16.40 -4.94 -4.95
CA VAL A 87 -17.07 -5.28 -3.68
C VAL A 87 -16.55 -4.43 -2.53
N VAL A 88 -15.24 -4.21 -2.45
CA VAL A 88 -14.64 -3.33 -1.42
C VAL A 88 -15.12 -1.89 -1.59
N ILE A 89 -15.11 -1.35 -2.81
CA ILE A 89 -15.59 0.01 -3.08
C ILE A 89 -17.08 0.14 -2.70
N ALA A 90 -17.90 -0.87 -3.00
CA ALA A 90 -19.30 -0.92 -2.59
C ALA A 90 -19.46 -0.96 -1.06
N ALA A 91 -18.60 -1.69 -0.34
CA ALA A 91 -18.60 -1.73 1.11
C ALA A 91 -18.26 -0.37 1.73
N VAL A 92 -17.25 0.34 1.21
CA VAL A 92 -16.91 1.71 1.63
C VAL A 92 -18.09 2.65 1.41
N PHE A 93 -18.71 2.58 0.23
CA PHE A 93 -19.90 3.37 -0.06
C PHE A 93 -21.07 3.03 0.88
N GLY A 94 -21.22 1.76 1.23
CA GLY A 94 -22.17 1.31 2.25
C GLY A 94 -21.91 1.91 3.63
N ILE A 95 -20.64 2.04 4.03
CA ILE A 95 -20.25 2.69 5.30
C ILE A 95 -20.58 4.19 5.27
N VAL A 96 -20.36 4.86 4.14
CA VAL A 96 -20.75 6.27 3.96
C VAL A 96 -22.26 6.43 4.13
N ILE A 97 -23.06 5.57 3.49
CA ILE A 97 -24.52 5.57 3.66
C ILE A 97 -24.88 5.32 5.13
N TYR A 98 -24.24 4.35 5.78
CA TYR A 98 -24.45 4.04 7.19
C TYR A 98 -24.22 5.27 8.07
N ARG A 99 -23.14 6.02 7.85
CA ARG A 99 -22.87 7.24 8.62
C ARG A 99 -23.94 8.30 8.41
N VAL A 100 -24.32 8.56 7.16
CA VAL A 100 -25.38 9.55 6.84
C VAL A 100 -26.70 9.18 7.54
N VAL A 101 -27.10 7.92 7.48
CA VAL A 101 -28.33 7.44 8.13
C VAL A 101 -28.20 7.54 9.65
N THR A 102 -27.09 7.11 10.24
CA THR A 102 -26.93 7.08 11.70
C THR A 102 -26.78 8.45 12.34
N VAL A 103 -26.18 9.44 11.67
CA VAL A 103 -26.20 10.84 12.15
C VAL A 103 -27.65 11.32 12.30
N SER A 104 -28.50 11.07 11.31
CA SER A 104 -29.91 11.49 11.36
C SER A 104 -30.70 10.78 12.45
N THR A 105 -30.44 9.49 12.69
CA THR A 105 -31.15 8.72 13.73
C THR A 105 -30.64 9.04 15.14
N PHE A 106 -29.34 9.28 15.32
CA PHE A 106 -28.76 9.69 16.60
C PHE A 106 -29.16 11.11 16.99
N ALA A 107 -29.31 12.01 16.03
CA ALA A 107 -29.87 13.34 16.26
C ALA A 107 -31.34 13.28 16.74
N ALA A 108 -32.11 12.30 16.26
CA ALA A 108 -33.48 12.04 16.69
C ALA A 108 -33.59 11.22 17.99
N PHE A 109 -32.47 10.78 18.58
CA PHE A 109 -32.45 9.88 19.73
C PHE A 109 -32.75 10.62 21.04
N LYS A 110 -33.50 9.97 21.94
CA LYS A 110 -33.96 10.60 23.21
C LYS A 110 -32.84 10.83 24.23
N TRP A 111 -31.73 10.09 24.15
CA TRP A 111 -30.65 10.17 25.13
C TRP A 111 -29.75 11.40 24.88
N ALA A 112 -29.74 12.34 25.83
CA ALA A 112 -29.08 13.64 25.67
C ALA A 112 -27.58 13.56 25.35
N LEU A 113 -26.87 12.54 25.86
CA LEU A 113 -25.44 12.36 25.62
C LEU A 113 -25.15 12.00 24.15
N ILE A 114 -25.91 11.06 23.58
CA ILE A 114 -25.80 10.67 22.17
C ILE A 114 -26.26 11.82 21.25
N ARG A 115 -27.31 12.54 21.65
CA ARG A 115 -27.81 13.68 20.86
C ARG A 115 -26.78 14.81 20.77
N ASN A 116 -26.16 15.17 21.89
CA ASN A 116 -25.19 16.27 21.96
C ASN A 116 -23.85 15.92 21.28
N ASN A 117 -23.46 14.64 21.31
CA ASN A 117 -22.21 14.15 20.73
C ASN A 117 -22.44 13.24 19.52
N SER A 118 -23.53 13.44 18.78
CA SER A 118 -23.99 12.54 17.71
C SER A 118 -22.93 12.32 16.62
N GLN A 119 -22.22 13.37 16.21
CA GLN A 119 -21.13 13.27 15.23
C GLN A 119 -19.97 12.38 15.72
N VAL A 120 -19.56 12.53 16.98
CA VAL A 120 -18.46 11.74 17.56
C VAL A 120 -18.90 10.28 17.74
N ALA A 121 -20.12 10.06 18.22
CA ALA A 121 -20.68 8.72 18.39
C ALA A 121 -20.80 7.98 17.04
N THR A 122 -21.34 8.63 16.00
CA THR A 122 -21.42 8.05 14.64
C THR A 122 -20.04 7.76 14.06
N THR A 123 -19.09 8.67 14.26
CA THR A 123 -17.71 8.47 13.76
C THR A 123 -17.09 7.23 14.43
N GLY A 124 -17.23 7.10 15.75
CA GLY A 124 -16.73 5.95 16.50
C GLY A 124 -17.36 4.62 16.06
N THR A 125 -18.69 4.55 15.97
CA THR A 125 -19.38 3.31 15.55
C THR A 125 -19.04 2.93 14.11
N ALA A 126 -18.92 3.91 13.21
CA ALA A 126 -18.57 3.66 11.83
C ALA A 126 -17.12 3.15 11.67
N VAL A 127 -16.17 3.65 12.48
CA VAL A 127 -14.80 3.12 12.49
C VAL A 127 -14.78 1.66 12.94
N CYS A 128 -15.51 1.31 14.00
CA CYS A 128 -15.60 -0.08 14.46
C CYS A 128 -16.21 -1.01 13.40
N ILE A 129 -17.31 -0.58 12.76
CA ILE A 129 -17.95 -1.37 11.69
C ILE A 129 -17.02 -1.52 10.49
N ASN A 130 -16.34 -0.44 10.07
CA ASN A 130 -15.35 -0.49 9.00
C ASN A 130 -14.25 -1.50 9.31
N PHE A 131 -13.70 -1.49 10.53
CA PHE A 131 -12.69 -2.44 10.97
C PHE A 131 -13.20 -3.90 10.90
N CYS A 132 -14.41 -4.16 11.39
CA CYS A 132 -15.03 -5.49 11.30
C CYS A 132 -15.21 -5.96 9.85
N ILE A 133 -15.65 -5.08 8.96
CA ILE A 133 -15.82 -5.37 7.53
C ILE A 133 -14.46 -5.69 6.88
N ILE A 134 -13.44 -4.88 7.15
CA ILE A 134 -12.07 -5.10 6.64
C ILE A 134 -11.57 -6.48 7.06
N MET A 135 -11.72 -6.85 8.34
CA MET A 135 -11.31 -8.15 8.87
C MET A 135 -12.05 -9.32 8.20
N LEU A 136 -13.37 -9.21 8.04
CA LEU A 136 -14.17 -10.25 7.40
C LEU A 136 -13.79 -10.43 5.91
N LEU A 137 -13.67 -9.32 5.18
CA LEU A 137 -13.33 -9.33 3.76
C LEU A 137 -11.91 -9.87 3.52
N ASN A 138 -10.97 -9.63 4.45
CA ASN A 138 -9.62 -10.18 4.38
C ASN A 138 -9.61 -11.72 4.39
N VAL A 139 -10.34 -12.33 5.34
CA VAL A 139 -10.42 -13.80 5.44
C VAL A 139 -11.09 -14.40 4.20
N LEU A 140 -12.16 -13.77 3.71
CA LEU A 140 -12.84 -14.23 2.49
C LEU A 140 -11.92 -14.14 1.27
N TYR A 141 -11.21 -13.01 1.11
CA TYR A 141 -10.39 -12.78 -0.06
C TYR A 141 -9.16 -13.68 -0.10
N GLU A 142 -8.56 -14.01 1.04
CA GLU A 142 -7.47 -14.99 1.08
C GLU A 142 -7.87 -16.30 0.39
N LYS A 143 -9.08 -16.83 0.67
CA LYS A 143 -9.59 -18.05 0.03
C LYS A 143 -9.83 -17.86 -1.47
N VAL A 144 -10.34 -16.69 -1.87
CA VAL A 144 -10.54 -16.35 -3.29
C VAL A 144 -9.19 -16.23 -4.02
N ALA A 145 -8.20 -15.56 -3.44
CA ALA A 145 -6.88 -15.35 -4.02
C ALA A 145 -6.17 -16.69 -4.25
N LEU A 146 -6.26 -17.63 -3.31
CA LEU A 146 -5.73 -18.99 -3.48
C LEU A 146 -6.41 -19.71 -4.62
N PHE A 147 -7.74 -19.65 -4.67
CA PHE A 147 -8.50 -20.28 -5.75
C PHE A 147 -8.12 -19.69 -7.12
N LEU A 148 -8.03 -18.38 -7.24
CA LEU A 148 -7.66 -17.69 -8.48
C LEU A 148 -6.21 -18.00 -8.90
N THR A 149 -5.27 -18.03 -7.96
CA THR A 149 -3.86 -18.34 -8.26
C THR A 149 -3.68 -19.80 -8.68
N ASN A 150 -4.41 -20.72 -8.04
CA ASN A 150 -4.41 -22.12 -8.44
C ASN A 150 -5.10 -22.33 -9.81
N LEU A 151 -6.05 -21.47 -10.19
CA LEU A 151 -6.68 -21.50 -11.51
C LEU A 151 -5.72 -21.08 -12.64
N GLU A 152 -4.80 -20.16 -12.36
CA GLU A 152 -3.77 -19.69 -13.30
C GLU A 152 -2.76 -20.78 -13.68
N GLN A 153 -2.50 -21.73 -12.77
CA GLN A 153 -1.52 -22.81 -12.94
C GLN A 153 -0.12 -22.29 -13.33
N PRO A 154 0.55 -21.55 -12.43
CA PRO A 154 1.94 -21.10 -12.64
C PRO A 154 2.91 -22.28 -12.67
N ARG A 155 4.05 -22.10 -13.37
CA ARG A 155 5.02 -23.17 -13.64
C ARG A 155 5.89 -23.50 -12.43
N THR A 156 6.39 -22.48 -11.74
CA THR A 156 7.31 -22.60 -10.60
C THR A 156 6.66 -22.06 -9.32
N GLU A 157 7.21 -22.43 -8.15
CA GLU A 157 6.70 -21.91 -6.87
C GLU A 157 6.94 -20.40 -6.78
N SER A 158 8.06 -19.86 -7.28
CA SER A 158 8.29 -18.41 -7.29
C SER A 158 7.28 -17.66 -8.15
N GLU A 159 6.90 -18.17 -9.32
CA GLU A 159 5.81 -17.58 -10.12
C GLU A 159 4.46 -17.62 -9.38
N TRP A 160 4.19 -18.70 -8.65
CA TRP A 160 2.97 -18.83 -7.85
C TRP A 160 2.95 -17.83 -6.69
N GLU A 161 4.03 -17.75 -5.92
CA GLU A 161 4.17 -16.81 -4.82
C GLU A 161 4.08 -15.36 -5.30
N ASN A 162 4.75 -15.01 -6.41
CA ASN A 162 4.68 -13.67 -7.00
C ASN A 162 3.25 -13.32 -7.45
N SER A 163 2.55 -14.25 -8.09
CA SER A 163 1.19 -14.04 -8.57
C SER A 163 0.18 -13.92 -7.43
N PHE A 164 0.29 -14.79 -6.41
CA PHE A 164 -0.49 -14.73 -5.17
C PHE A 164 -0.25 -13.41 -4.43
N THR A 165 1.02 -13.04 -4.30
CA THR A 165 1.45 -11.83 -3.59
C THR A 165 0.87 -10.57 -4.22
N LEU A 166 0.95 -10.44 -5.55
CA LEU A 166 0.40 -9.28 -6.25
C LEU A 166 -1.12 -9.16 -6.04
N LYS A 167 -1.85 -10.27 -6.09
CA LYS A 167 -3.31 -10.30 -5.87
C LYS A 167 -3.69 -9.87 -4.47
N MET A 168 -3.07 -10.51 -3.47
CA MET A 168 -3.31 -10.20 -2.07
C MET A 168 -2.93 -8.76 -1.75
N PHE A 169 -1.80 -8.28 -2.25
CA PHE A 169 -1.39 -6.89 -2.09
C PHE A 169 -2.43 -5.92 -2.69
N LEU A 170 -2.84 -6.11 -3.94
CA LEU A 170 -3.81 -5.21 -4.60
C LEU A 170 -5.13 -5.11 -3.82
N PHE A 171 -5.64 -6.25 -3.36
CA PHE A 171 -6.85 -6.27 -2.57
C PHE A 171 -6.66 -5.61 -1.20
N GLN A 172 -5.62 -5.98 -0.46
CA GLN A 172 -5.33 -5.41 0.86
C GLN A 172 -5.09 -3.91 0.78
N PHE A 173 -4.39 -3.46 -0.27
CA PHE A 173 -4.15 -2.06 -0.56
C PHE A 173 -5.46 -1.28 -0.73
N VAL A 174 -6.39 -1.79 -1.55
CA VAL A 174 -7.69 -1.14 -1.73
C VAL A 174 -8.53 -1.24 -0.46
N ASN A 175 -8.61 -2.40 0.18
CA ASN A 175 -9.42 -2.60 1.39
C ASN A 175 -8.99 -1.66 2.52
N LEU A 176 -7.69 -1.46 2.68
CA LEU A 176 -7.14 -0.62 3.74
C LEU A 176 -7.17 0.88 3.41
N ASN A 177 -6.82 1.26 2.17
CA ASN A 177 -6.68 2.68 1.81
C ASN A 177 -7.94 3.31 1.22
N SER A 178 -8.92 2.54 0.74
CA SER A 178 -10.13 3.07 0.08
C SER A 178 -10.91 4.05 0.95
N SER A 179 -11.09 3.74 2.24
CA SER A 179 -11.75 4.64 3.19
C SER A 179 -10.98 5.96 3.38
N THR A 180 -9.64 5.91 3.37
CA THR A 180 -8.75 7.07 3.47
C THR A 180 -8.78 7.90 2.19
N PHE A 181 -8.78 7.25 1.02
CA PHE A 181 -8.94 7.89 -0.29
C PHE A 181 -10.28 8.59 -0.43
N TYR A 182 -11.36 7.99 0.09
CA TYR A 182 -12.68 8.62 0.13
C TYR A 182 -12.65 9.92 0.93
N ILE A 183 -12.09 9.88 2.15
CA ILE A 183 -12.00 11.07 3.03
C ILE A 183 -11.08 12.14 2.43
N ALA A 184 -9.99 11.75 1.78
CA ALA A 184 -9.06 12.69 1.17
C ALA A 184 -9.66 13.44 -0.03
N PHE A 185 -10.36 12.76 -0.93
CA PHE A 185 -10.68 13.30 -2.26
C PHE A 185 -12.16 13.50 -2.56
N PHE A 186 -13.05 12.74 -1.91
CA PHE A 186 -14.48 12.74 -2.23
C PHE A 186 -15.33 13.40 -1.14
N LEU A 187 -14.92 13.31 0.12
CA LEU A 187 -15.66 13.88 1.25
C LEU A 187 -15.82 15.40 1.13
N GLY A 188 -17.05 15.89 1.32
CA GLY A 188 -17.37 17.33 1.31
C GLY A 188 -17.21 18.06 -0.02
N ARG A 189 -16.85 17.37 -1.12
CA ARG A 189 -16.58 18.02 -2.42
C ARG A 189 -17.81 18.09 -3.33
N PHE A 190 -18.71 17.12 -3.22
CA PHE A 190 -19.90 16.98 -4.07
C PHE A 190 -21.21 17.28 -3.32
N THR A 191 -21.20 18.20 -2.36
CA THR A 191 -22.37 18.48 -1.51
C THR A 191 -23.33 19.50 -2.12
N GLY A 192 -22.87 20.35 -3.04
CA GLY A 192 -23.67 21.41 -3.66
C GLY A 192 -23.66 22.68 -2.81
N HIS A 193 -24.78 23.41 -2.80
CA HIS A 193 -24.98 24.59 -1.95
C HIS A 193 -26.26 24.45 -1.13
N PRO A 194 -26.46 25.27 -0.07
CA PRO A 194 -27.57 25.08 0.86
C PRO A 194 -28.98 25.07 0.24
N GLY A 195 -29.19 25.77 -0.87
CA GLY A 195 -30.46 25.77 -1.61
C GLY A 195 -30.69 24.56 -2.51
N ALA A 196 -29.64 23.82 -2.90
CA ALA A 196 -29.72 22.63 -3.74
C ALA A 196 -28.60 21.64 -3.39
N TYR A 197 -28.87 20.80 -2.39
CA TYR A 197 -27.96 19.72 -2.01
C TYR A 197 -28.03 18.56 -3.01
N LEU A 198 -26.86 18.00 -3.35
CA LEU A 198 -26.79 16.72 -4.04
C LEU A 198 -27.20 15.61 -3.07
N ARG A 199 -28.34 14.98 -3.34
CA ARG A 199 -28.90 13.91 -2.50
C ARG A 199 -28.66 12.55 -3.15
N LEU A 200 -28.15 11.62 -2.37
CA LEU A 200 -28.05 10.22 -2.79
C LEU A 200 -29.44 9.58 -2.79
N ILE A 201 -29.83 9.02 -3.95
CA ILE A 201 -31.16 8.40 -4.18
C ILE A 201 -32.29 9.37 -3.77
N ASN A 202 -32.12 10.68 -4.04
CA ASN A 202 -33.06 11.76 -3.71
C ASN A 202 -33.50 11.85 -2.22
N ARG A 203 -32.83 11.15 -1.29
CA ARG A 203 -33.29 11.02 0.10
C ARG A 203 -32.24 11.42 1.13
N TRP A 204 -30.97 11.08 0.91
CA TRP A 204 -29.91 11.25 1.90
C TRP A 204 -28.90 12.33 1.47
N ARG A 205 -28.59 13.28 2.35
CA ARG A 205 -27.58 14.34 2.10
C ARG A 205 -26.18 13.76 2.28
N LEU A 206 -25.27 14.02 1.33
CA LEU A 206 -23.86 13.62 1.45
C LEU A 206 -23.17 14.32 2.63
N GLU A 207 -22.15 13.67 3.19
CA GLU A 207 -21.38 14.21 4.32
C GLU A 207 -20.58 15.46 3.97
N GLU A 208 -20.53 16.39 4.92
CA GLU A 208 -19.73 17.61 4.89
C GLU A 208 -18.56 17.47 5.85
N CYS A 209 -17.43 18.09 5.51
CA CYS A 209 -16.26 18.10 6.38
C CYS A 209 -16.48 19.02 7.58
N HIS A 210 -15.75 18.75 8.66
CA HIS A 210 -15.71 19.63 9.82
C HIS A 210 -15.29 21.07 9.41
N PRO A 211 -15.77 22.14 10.09
CA PRO A 211 -15.41 23.52 9.76
C PRO A 211 -13.90 23.82 9.69
N SER A 212 -13.08 23.03 10.40
CA SER A 212 -11.62 23.10 10.38
C SER A 212 -10.97 22.47 9.14
N GLY A 213 -11.73 21.77 8.29
CA GLY A 213 -11.29 21.13 7.05
C GLY A 213 -11.16 19.60 7.14
N CYS A 214 -11.22 18.94 5.98
CA CYS A 214 -11.19 17.47 5.86
C CYS A 214 -9.81 16.85 6.16
N LEU A 215 -8.73 17.66 6.17
CA LEU A 215 -7.37 17.19 6.43
C LEU A 215 -7.20 16.65 7.85
N ILE A 216 -7.95 17.19 8.82
CA ILE A 216 -7.95 16.70 10.20
C ILE A 216 -8.65 15.34 10.30
N ASP A 217 -9.78 15.18 9.62
CA ASP A 217 -10.52 13.91 9.55
C ASP A 217 -9.62 12.81 8.94
N LEU A 218 -8.88 13.16 7.89
CA LEU A 218 -7.88 12.30 7.25
C LEU A 218 -6.75 11.93 8.23
N CYS A 219 -6.17 12.91 8.92
CA CYS A 219 -5.11 12.70 9.91
C CYS A 219 -5.57 11.79 11.06
N MET A 220 -6.78 12.01 11.57
CA MET A 220 -7.36 11.21 12.65
C MET A 220 -7.60 9.77 12.20
N GLN A 221 -8.18 9.58 11.02
CA GLN A 221 -8.40 8.25 10.45
C GLN A 221 -7.09 7.48 10.26
N MET A 222 -6.07 8.11 9.69
CA MET A 222 -4.76 7.48 9.52
C MET A 222 -4.12 7.12 10.85
N GLY A 223 -4.13 8.04 11.83
CA GLY A 223 -3.59 7.79 13.15
C GLY A 223 -4.27 6.61 13.84
N ILE A 224 -5.60 6.55 13.77
CA ILE A 224 -6.39 5.45 14.33
C ILE A 224 -6.09 4.14 13.62
N ILE A 225 -6.10 4.10 12.29
CA ILE A 225 -5.83 2.88 11.52
C ILE A 225 -4.42 2.38 11.82
N MET A 226 -3.42 3.24 11.82
CA MET A 226 -2.03 2.84 12.05
C MET A 226 -1.82 2.31 13.47
N VAL A 227 -2.40 2.95 14.50
CA VAL A 227 -2.26 2.50 15.89
C VAL A 227 -3.07 1.23 16.15
N LEU A 228 -4.35 1.18 15.75
CA LEU A 228 -5.21 0.02 15.98
C LEU A 228 -4.71 -1.20 15.22
N LYS A 229 -4.33 -1.02 13.95
CA LYS A 229 -3.78 -2.12 13.14
C LYS A 229 -2.50 -2.64 13.75
N GLN A 230 -1.60 -1.77 14.21
CA GLN A 230 -0.36 -2.23 14.81
C GLN A 230 -0.57 -2.99 16.11
N ILE A 231 -1.42 -2.47 17.00
CA ILE A 231 -1.73 -3.17 18.25
C ILE A 231 -2.39 -4.52 17.96
N TRP A 232 -3.27 -4.57 16.96
CA TRP A 232 -3.94 -5.80 16.55
C TRP A 232 -2.98 -6.82 15.95
N ASN A 233 -2.10 -6.37 15.06
CA ASN A 233 -1.08 -7.22 14.44
C ASN A 233 -0.14 -7.78 15.49
N ASN A 234 0.48 -6.94 16.33
CA ASN A 234 1.36 -7.39 17.41
C ASN A 234 0.64 -8.38 18.36
N PHE A 235 -0.65 -8.16 18.62
CA PHE A 235 -1.45 -9.08 19.44
C PHE A 235 -1.70 -10.41 18.73
N MET A 236 -2.06 -10.42 17.45
CA MET A 236 -2.25 -11.66 16.70
C MET A 236 -0.94 -12.39 16.50
N GLU A 237 0.13 -11.68 16.23
CA GLU A 237 1.44 -12.23 15.93
C GLU A 237 2.07 -12.91 17.17
N LEU A 238 2.02 -12.27 18.34
CA LEU A 238 2.56 -12.83 19.58
C LEU A 238 1.52 -13.64 20.36
N GLY A 239 0.31 -13.11 20.48
CA GLY A 239 -0.75 -13.67 21.32
C GLY A 239 -1.33 -14.96 20.78
N TYR A 240 -1.63 -15.03 19.47
CA TYR A 240 -2.21 -16.24 18.87
C TYR A 240 -1.33 -17.48 19.06
N PRO A 241 -0.04 -17.49 18.68
CA PRO A 241 0.78 -18.69 18.84
C PRO A 241 1.05 -19.03 20.31
N LEU A 242 1.20 -18.03 21.20
CA LEU A 242 1.37 -18.28 22.64
C LEU A 242 0.15 -18.96 23.24
N ILE A 243 -1.06 -18.47 22.92
CA ILE A 243 -2.32 -19.03 23.42
C ILE A 243 -2.51 -20.45 22.87
N GLN A 244 -2.25 -20.66 21.59
CA GLN A 244 -2.41 -21.97 20.97
C GLN A 244 -1.39 -22.98 21.51
N ASN A 245 -0.11 -22.61 21.64
CA ASN A 245 0.91 -23.47 22.24
C ASN A 245 0.63 -23.74 23.73
N TRP A 246 0.09 -22.76 24.47
CA TRP A 246 -0.38 -22.96 25.84
C TRP A 246 -1.55 -23.95 25.90
N TRP A 247 -2.52 -23.84 24.99
CA TRP A 247 -3.66 -24.75 24.92
C TRP A 247 -3.22 -26.18 24.58
N THR A 248 -2.39 -26.36 23.55
CA THR A 248 -1.84 -27.66 23.15
C THR A 248 -1.10 -28.32 24.31
N ARG A 249 -0.25 -27.57 25.03
CA ARG A 249 0.44 -28.06 26.24
C ARG A 249 -0.53 -28.46 27.34
N ARG A 250 -1.63 -27.73 27.51
CA ARG A 250 -2.65 -28.05 28.53
C ARG A 250 -3.42 -29.32 28.15
N LYS A 251 -3.79 -29.50 26.88
CA LYS A 251 -4.44 -30.71 26.37
C LYS A 251 -3.55 -31.95 26.53
N LEU A 252 -2.28 -31.83 26.17
CA LEU A 252 -1.28 -32.90 26.39
C LEU A 252 -1.14 -33.28 27.86
N ARG A 253 -1.10 -32.30 28.77
CA ARG A 253 -1.08 -32.58 30.22
C ARG A 253 -2.30 -33.34 30.70
N GLN A 254 -3.46 -33.10 30.09
CA GLN A 254 -4.71 -33.77 30.44
C GLN A 254 -4.76 -35.21 29.88
N GLU A 255 -4.30 -35.44 28.66
CA GLU A 255 -4.26 -36.78 28.03
C GLU A 255 -3.22 -37.72 28.65
N TYR A 256 -2.04 -37.21 29.04
CA TYR A 256 -0.96 -38.01 29.64
C TYR A 256 -1.08 -38.14 31.17
N GLY A 257 -2.21 -37.76 31.76
CA GLY A 257 -2.46 -37.85 33.20
C GLY A 257 -2.19 -39.26 33.73
N THR A 258 -1.21 -39.37 34.64
CA THR A 258 -0.70 -40.55 35.39
C THR A 258 0.58 -41.24 34.86
N GLN A 259 0.88 -41.21 33.55
CA GLN A 259 2.12 -41.79 32.97
C GLN A 259 3.11 -40.69 32.62
N ARG A 260 3.72 -40.10 33.65
CA ARG A 260 4.59 -38.93 33.54
C ARG A 260 5.96 -39.36 32.97
N LYS A 261 6.12 -39.44 31.65
CA LYS A 261 7.47 -39.45 31.04
C LYS A 261 8.16 -38.16 31.47
N THR A 262 9.29 -38.30 32.17
CA THR A 262 10.01 -37.20 32.84
C THR A 262 10.58 -36.15 31.88
N SER A 263 10.67 -36.46 30.58
CA SER A 263 10.91 -35.48 29.52
C SER A 263 10.37 -36.02 28.19
N PHE A 264 9.60 -35.20 27.47
CA PHE A 264 9.29 -35.46 26.07
C PHE A 264 10.58 -35.40 25.22
N PRO A 265 10.74 -36.27 24.21
CA PRO A 265 11.83 -36.16 23.25
C PRO A 265 11.70 -34.87 22.42
N GLN A 266 12.82 -34.41 21.84
CA GLN A 266 12.88 -33.11 21.16
C GLN A 266 11.91 -33.02 19.98
N TRP A 267 11.80 -34.07 19.17
CA TRP A 267 10.90 -34.08 18.01
C TRP A 267 9.42 -33.93 18.41
N GLU A 268 9.00 -34.43 19.57
CA GLU A 268 7.64 -34.27 20.08
C GLU A 268 7.40 -32.85 20.60
N LYS A 269 8.43 -32.21 21.19
CA LYS A 269 8.37 -30.79 21.55
C LYS A 269 8.22 -29.92 20.30
N ASP A 270 9.01 -30.19 19.25
CA ASP A 270 8.99 -29.43 18.00
C ASP A 270 7.72 -29.70 17.18
N TYR A 271 7.16 -30.91 17.27
CA TYR A 271 5.89 -31.23 16.63
C TYR A 271 4.71 -30.47 17.24
N ASN A 272 4.76 -30.21 18.55
CA ASN A 272 3.72 -29.50 19.27
C ASN A 272 3.76 -27.96 19.10
N LEU A 273 4.79 -27.43 18.45
CA LEU A 273 4.84 -26.02 18.03
C LEU A 273 4.01 -25.79 16.77
N GLN A 274 3.61 -24.54 16.54
CA GLN A 274 2.89 -24.17 15.32
C GLN A 274 3.77 -24.38 14.08
N PRO A 275 3.24 -24.98 13.00
CA PRO A 275 3.92 -24.94 11.72
C PRO A 275 3.95 -23.49 11.21
N MET A 276 4.97 -23.15 10.42
CA MET A 276 4.99 -21.89 9.68
C MET A 276 3.79 -21.83 8.73
N ASN A 277 3.27 -20.63 8.46
CA ASN A 277 2.17 -20.44 7.53
C ASN A 277 2.48 -21.08 6.17
N ALA A 278 1.44 -21.59 5.50
CA ALA A 278 1.58 -22.22 4.18
C ALA A 278 2.13 -21.25 3.11
N TYR A 279 2.08 -19.93 3.38
CA TYR A 279 2.56 -18.85 2.51
C TYR A 279 3.91 -18.28 2.97
N GLY A 280 4.60 -19.01 3.85
CA GLY A 280 5.94 -18.66 4.30
C GLY A 280 6.01 -17.32 5.03
N LEU A 281 6.78 -16.39 4.45
CA LEU A 281 7.04 -15.03 4.98
C LEU A 281 6.10 -13.97 4.38
N PHE A 282 5.06 -14.40 3.67
CA PHE A 282 4.17 -13.50 2.94
C PHE A 282 3.49 -12.46 3.85
N ASP A 283 2.94 -12.88 4.99
CA ASP A 283 2.18 -11.99 5.88
C ASP A 283 3.09 -10.91 6.50
N GLU A 284 4.33 -11.28 6.83
CA GLU A 284 5.36 -10.44 7.41
C GLU A 284 5.83 -9.38 6.40
N TYR A 285 6.06 -9.76 5.14
CA TYR A 285 6.34 -8.78 4.09
C TYR A 285 5.14 -7.87 3.80
N LEU A 286 3.94 -8.44 3.75
CA LEU A 286 2.70 -7.69 3.50
C LEU A 286 2.50 -6.60 4.55
N GLU A 287 2.72 -6.91 5.82
CA GLU A 287 2.67 -5.96 6.93
C GLU A 287 3.63 -4.78 6.71
N MET A 288 4.90 -5.08 6.49
CA MET A 288 5.94 -4.06 6.31
C MET A 288 5.70 -3.17 5.09
N ILE A 289 5.15 -3.73 4.00
CA ILE A 289 4.89 -2.99 2.77
C ILE A 289 3.63 -2.13 2.88
N LEU A 290 2.59 -2.61 3.58
CA LEU A 290 1.43 -1.77 3.89
C LEU A 290 1.83 -0.62 4.83
N GLN A 291 2.72 -0.85 5.79
CA GLN A 291 3.28 0.19 6.65
C GLN A 291 4.08 1.22 5.82
N PHE A 292 4.92 0.78 4.89
CA PHE A 292 5.60 1.68 3.96
C PHE A 292 4.60 2.53 3.15
N GLY A 293 3.50 1.93 2.68
CA GLY A 293 2.40 2.64 2.03
C GLY A 293 1.82 3.76 2.89
N PHE A 294 1.54 3.51 4.17
CA PHE A 294 1.03 4.56 5.07
C PHE A 294 2.03 5.70 5.31
N THR A 295 3.32 5.38 5.42
CA THR A 295 4.36 6.38 5.63
C THR A 295 4.68 7.23 4.40
N THR A 296 4.27 6.80 3.21
CA THR A 296 4.61 7.47 1.94
C THR A 296 3.40 8.09 1.26
N ILE A 297 2.25 7.42 1.18
CA ILE A 297 1.10 7.85 0.36
C ILE A 297 0.40 9.08 0.93
N PHE A 298 0.25 9.15 2.25
CA PHE A 298 -0.52 10.19 2.93
C PHE A 298 0.31 11.02 3.91
N VAL A 299 1.62 11.04 3.73
CA VAL A 299 2.56 11.69 4.63
C VAL A 299 2.40 13.22 4.69
N ALA A 300 1.87 13.84 3.62
CA ALA A 300 1.51 15.25 3.64
C ALA A 300 0.37 15.58 4.62
N ALA A 301 -0.49 14.60 4.93
CA ALA A 301 -1.57 14.75 5.90
C ALA A 301 -1.10 14.47 7.34
N PHE A 302 -0.21 13.48 7.53
CA PHE A 302 0.28 13.08 8.85
C PHE A 302 1.81 12.94 8.90
N PRO A 303 2.53 14.03 9.25
CA PRO A 303 4.01 14.05 9.25
C PRO A 303 4.68 13.15 10.29
N LEU A 304 3.97 12.71 11.34
CA LEU A 304 4.51 11.87 12.41
C LEU A 304 4.51 10.37 12.04
N ALA A 305 3.94 9.97 10.89
CA ALA A 305 3.90 8.58 10.45
C ALA A 305 5.28 7.89 10.45
N PRO A 306 6.35 8.48 9.90
CA PRO A 306 7.67 7.83 9.87
C PRO A 306 8.24 7.56 11.26
N LEU A 307 8.00 8.43 12.24
CA LEU A 307 8.46 8.24 13.62
C LEU A 307 7.75 7.06 14.27
N LEU A 308 6.43 6.96 14.09
CA LEU A 308 5.63 5.85 14.63
C LEU A 308 5.99 4.53 13.96
N ALA A 309 6.21 4.55 12.64
CA ALA A 309 6.73 3.41 11.88
C ALA A 309 8.13 2.96 12.37
N LEU A 310 9.02 3.89 12.72
CA LEU A 310 10.34 3.55 13.25
C LEU A 310 10.23 2.85 14.61
N VAL A 311 9.43 3.39 15.53
CA VAL A 311 9.19 2.75 16.83
C VAL A 311 8.59 1.36 16.64
N ASN A 312 7.65 1.23 15.70
CA ASN A 312 7.08 -0.07 15.39
C ASN A 312 8.14 -1.05 14.89
N ASN A 313 8.93 -0.68 13.88
CA ASN A 313 9.96 -1.55 13.31
C ASN A 313 10.99 -2.02 14.35
N ILE A 314 11.33 -1.18 15.34
CA ILE A 314 12.24 -1.57 16.42
C ILE A 314 11.63 -2.68 17.29
N ILE A 315 10.34 -2.60 17.58
CA ILE A 315 9.61 -3.62 18.33
C ILE A 315 9.44 -4.87 17.46
N GLU A 316 9.03 -4.70 16.21
CA GLU A 316 8.76 -5.76 15.24
C GLU A 316 9.96 -6.69 15.05
N ILE A 317 11.15 -6.13 14.80
CA ILE A 317 12.38 -6.93 14.63
C ILE A 317 12.62 -7.87 15.83
N ARG A 318 12.26 -7.44 17.05
CA ARG A 318 12.41 -8.24 18.27
C ARG A 318 11.27 -9.24 18.44
N LEU A 319 10.04 -8.86 18.11
CA LEU A 319 8.86 -9.74 18.19
C LEU A 319 8.96 -10.87 17.17
N ASP A 320 9.29 -10.55 15.92
CA ASP A 320 9.56 -11.53 14.87
C ASP A 320 10.66 -12.51 15.30
N ALA A 321 11.80 -12.00 15.77
CA ALA A 321 12.90 -12.86 16.22
C ALA A 321 12.47 -13.79 17.36
N TYR A 322 11.67 -13.30 18.31
CA TYR A 322 11.13 -14.12 19.39
C TYR A 322 10.15 -15.20 18.87
N LYS A 323 9.26 -14.84 17.94
CA LYS A 323 8.30 -15.74 17.28
C LYS A 323 9.03 -16.88 16.57
N PHE A 324 10.01 -16.56 15.73
CA PHE A 324 10.81 -17.53 14.97
C PHE A 324 11.60 -18.48 15.88
N VAL A 325 12.16 -17.99 16.98
CA VAL A 325 13.02 -18.79 17.86
C VAL A 325 12.22 -19.66 18.84
N THR A 326 11.03 -19.21 19.28
CA THR A 326 10.33 -19.85 20.41
C THR A 326 8.96 -20.43 20.09
N GLN A 327 8.23 -19.89 19.11
CA GLN A 327 6.83 -20.25 18.89
C GLN A 327 6.59 -21.12 17.65
N TRP A 328 7.42 -20.94 16.62
CA TRP A 328 7.31 -21.68 15.36
C TRP A 328 8.23 -22.90 15.33
N ARG A 329 7.79 -23.92 14.60
CA ARG A 329 8.66 -25.01 14.18
C ARG A 329 9.68 -24.49 13.18
N ARG A 330 10.93 -24.97 13.28
CA ARG A 330 12.00 -24.61 12.33
C ARG A 330 11.55 -24.86 10.88
N PRO A 331 11.50 -23.81 10.02
CA PRO A 331 11.15 -23.98 8.62
C PRO A 331 12.30 -24.65 7.85
N LEU A 332 11.94 -25.22 6.69
CA LEU A 332 12.94 -25.68 5.72
C LEU A 332 13.62 -24.45 5.10
N ALA A 333 14.95 -24.50 5.00
CA ALA A 333 15.70 -23.42 4.38
C ALA A 333 15.41 -23.41 2.87
N SER A 334 14.80 -22.32 2.39
CA SER A 334 14.67 -22.03 0.96
C SER A 334 15.69 -20.98 0.56
N ARG A 335 16.17 -21.06 -0.68
CA ARG A 335 17.06 -20.07 -1.29
C ARG A 335 16.19 -19.11 -2.11
N ALA A 336 16.51 -17.82 -2.06
CA ALA A 336 15.82 -16.80 -2.84
C ALA A 336 16.81 -15.68 -3.17
N LYS A 337 16.92 -15.29 -4.44
CA LYS A 337 17.84 -14.24 -4.90
C LYS A 337 17.41 -12.86 -4.40
N ASP A 338 16.11 -12.64 -4.30
CA ASP A 338 15.54 -11.38 -3.87
C ASP A 338 14.25 -11.53 -3.08
N ILE A 339 13.64 -10.38 -2.77
CA ILE A 339 12.33 -10.32 -2.09
C ILE A 339 11.16 -10.56 -3.06
N GLY A 340 11.41 -11.01 -4.29
CA GLY A 340 10.40 -11.23 -5.32
C GLY A 340 9.68 -9.96 -5.77
N ILE A 341 8.40 -10.10 -6.08
CA ILE A 341 7.53 -9.04 -6.59
C ILE A 341 7.38 -7.83 -5.65
N TRP A 342 7.72 -7.99 -4.36
CA TRP A 342 7.64 -6.94 -3.35
C TRP A 342 8.45 -5.70 -3.72
N TYR A 343 9.59 -5.84 -4.40
CA TYR A 343 10.36 -4.68 -4.89
C TYR A 343 9.55 -3.85 -5.90
N GLY A 344 8.92 -4.52 -6.87
CA GLY A 344 8.06 -3.85 -7.86
C GLY A 344 6.84 -3.19 -7.22
N ILE A 345 6.28 -3.81 -6.18
CA ILE A 345 5.20 -3.23 -5.38
C ILE A 345 5.67 -1.95 -4.67
N LEU A 346 6.83 -1.96 -4.01
CA LEU A 346 7.40 -0.79 -3.33
C LEU A 346 7.66 0.36 -4.31
N GLU A 347 8.15 0.05 -5.52
CA GLU A 347 8.33 1.06 -6.58
C GLU A 347 6.99 1.64 -7.04
N GLY A 348 5.98 0.79 -7.23
CA GLY A 348 4.61 1.21 -7.57
C GLY A 348 3.99 2.11 -6.51
N ILE A 349 4.13 1.76 -5.22
CA ILE A 349 3.73 2.61 -4.08
C ILE A 349 4.48 3.94 -4.11
N GLY A 350 5.78 3.93 -4.42
CA GLY A 350 6.60 5.14 -4.53
C GLY A 350 6.08 6.10 -5.61
N ILE A 351 5.66 5.59 -6.77
CA ILE A 351 5.04 6.39 -7.84
C ILE A 351 3.67 6.92 -7.39
N LEU A 352 2.82 6.04 -6.85
CA LEU A 352 1.48 6.41 -6.36
C LEU A 352 1.54 7.45 -5.24
N SER A 353 2.55 7.39 -4.38
CA SER A 353 2.78 8.35 -3.30
C SER A 353 3.01 9.77 -3.82
N VAL A 354 3.79 9.94 -4.89
CA VAL A 354 4.02 11.28 -5.50
C VAL A 354 2.70 11.89 -5.96
N ILE A 355 1.92 11.12 -6.72
CA ILE A 355 0.61 11.53 -7.23
C ILE A 355 -0.33 11.85 -6.07
N THR A 356 -0.51 10.91 -5.15
CA THR A 356 -1.49 11.06 -4.05
C THR A 356 -1.19 12.27 -3.19
N ASN A 357 0.07 12.51 -2.81
CA ASN A 357 0.44 13.67 -2.01
C ASN A 357 0.27 15.00 -2.78
N ALA A 358 0.51 15.02 -4.10
CA ALA A 358 0.24 16.20 -4.93
C ALA A 358 -1.25 16.58 -4.84
N PHE A 359 -2.13 15.58 -4.99
CA PHE A 359 -3.58 15.77 -4.84
C PHE A 359 -3.97 16.14 -3.41
N VAL A 360 -3.39 15.53 -2.36
CA VAL A 360 -3.70 15.86 -0.96
C VAL A 360 -3.35 17.33 -0.67
N ILE A 361 -2.20 17.81 -1.13
CA ILE A 361 -1.76 19.21 -0.91
C ILE A 361 -2.61 20.19 -1.73
N ALA A 362 -3.01 19.82 -2.95
CA ALA A 362 -3.78 20.71 -3.81
C ALA A 362 -5.27 20.76 -3.42
N VAL A 363 -5.88 19.61 -3.19
CA VAL A 363 -7.33 19.45 -3.06
C VAL A 363 -7.77 19.49 -1.61
N THR A 364 -7.17 18.67 -0.75
CA THR A 364 -7.59 18.47 0.64
C THR A 364 -7.07 19.54 1.59
N SER A 365 -5.88 20.09 1.30
CA SER A 365 -5.25 21.15 2.08
C SER A 365 -5.72 22.56 1.68
N ASP A 366 -5.70 23.47 2.65
CA ASP A 366 -5.97 24.90 2.45
C ASP A 366 -4.77 25.69 1.92
N PHE A 367 -3.69 25.02 1.54
CA PHE A 367 -2.47 25.68 1.07
C PHE A 367 -2.71 26.51 -0.20
N ILE A 368 -3.28 25.91 -1.26
CA ILE A 368 -3.48 26.60 -2.54
C ILE A 368 -4.47 27.76 -2.44
N PRO A 369 -5.66 27.62 -1.82
CA PRO A 369 -6.59 28.73 -1.70
C PRO A 369 -6.02 29.91 -0.88
N ARG A 370 -5.23 29.64 0.16
CA ARG A 370 -4.53 30.68 0.93
C ARG A 370 -3.48 31.41 0.09
N LEU A 371 -2.75 30.66 -0.75
CA LEU A 371 -1.76 31.23 -1.66
C LEU A 371 -2.41 32.15 -2.71
N VAL A 372 -3.48 31.66 -3.35
CA VAL A 372 -4.24 32.45 -4.35
C VAL A 372 -4.83 33.70 -3.71
N TYR A 373 -5.37 33.58 -2.49
CA TYR A 373 -5.86 34.75 -1.76
C TYR A 373 -4.73 35.74 -1.53
N ALA A 374 -3.62 35.33 -0.92
CA ALA A 374 -2.51 36.23 -0.58
C ALA A 374 -1.97 37.02 -1.78
N TYR A 375 -1.85 36.39 -2.95
CA TYR A 375 -1.27 37.01 -4.15
C TYR A 375 -2.27 37.74 -5.07
N LYS A 376 -3.57 37.41 -5.02
CA LYS A 376 -4.55 37.97 -5.97
C LYS A 376 -5.69 38.76 -5.33
N TYR A 377 -6.14 38.38 -4.13
CA TYR A 377 -7.35 38.93 -3.49
C TYR A 377 -7.12 39.57 -2.13
N GLY A 378 -6.01 39.24 -1.47
CA GLY A 378 -5.65 39.75 -0.17
C GLY A 378 -4.98 41.12 -0.26
N PRO A 379 -4.72 41.75 0.89
CA PRO A 379 -4.11 43.08 0.96
C PRO A 379 -2.70 43.16 0.33
N CYS A 380 -2.05 42.01 0.06
CA CYS A 380 -0.75 41.92 -0.60
C CYS A 380 -0.82 41.74 -2.13
N ALA A 381 -2.01 41.73 -2.73
CA ALA A 381 -2.18 41.60 -4.18
C ALA A 381 -1.84 42.89 -4.97
N GLY A 382 -1.48 43.99 -4.28
CA GLY A 382 -1.07 45.29 -4.86
C GLY A 382 0.06 45.96 -4.05
N GLN A 383 0.28 47.27 -4.23
CA GLN A 383 1.09 48.11 -3.32
C GLN A 383 0.38 48.16 -1.95
N GLY A 384 0.49 47.07 -1.18
CA GLY A 384 -0.09 46.96 0.13
C GLY A 384 0.48 48.02 1.07
N GLU A 385 -0.37 48.53 1.96
CA GLU A 385 0.08 49.39 3.05
C GLU A 385 1.16 48.67 3.85
N ALA A 386 2.33 49.31 3.98
CA ALA A 386 3.48 48.74 4.68
C ALA A 386 3.10 48.41 6.14
N GLY A 387 2.98 47.11 6.45
CA GLY A 387 2.72 46.60 7.80
C GLY A 387 1.52 45.66 7.96
N GLN A 388 0.63 45.52 6.98
CA GLN A 388 -0.49 44.56 7.06
C GLN A 388 -0.06 43.13 6.73
N LYS A 389 -0.51 42.15 7.54
CA LYS A 389 -0.31 40.72 7.24
C LYS A 389 -1.16 40.31 6.04
N CYS A 390 -0.57 39.64 5.05
CA CYS A 390 -1.25 39.25 3.79
C CYS A 390 -2.50 38.35 3.94
N MET A 391 -2.72 37.77 5.11
CA MET A 391 -3.82 36.82 5.38
C MET A 391 -5.00 37.44 6.13
N VAL A 392 -4.96 38.75 6.45
CA VAL A 392 -6.08 39.42 7.11
C VAL A 392 -7.31 39.37 6.20
N GLY A 393 -8.45 38.94 6.75
CA GLY A 393 -9.72 38.83 6.00
C GLY A 393 -9.93 37.52 5.24
N TYR A 394 -8.97 36.58 5.24
CA TYR A 394 -9.08 35.32 4.49
C TYR A 394 -10.34 34.53 4.82
N VAL A 395 -10.67 34.34 6.10
CA VAL A 395 -11.85 33.58 6.52
C VAL A 395 -13.13 34.22 5.97
N ASN A 396 -13.23 35.54 6.03
CA ASN A 396 -14.39 36.28 5.52
C ASN A 396 -14.52 36.18 4.00
N ALA A 397 -13.40 36.12 3.27
CA ALA A 397 -13.38 35.95 1.82
C ALA A 397 -13.57 34.49 1.36
N SER A 398 -13.27 33.52 2.22
CA SER A 398 -13.44 32.08 1.93
C SER A 398 -14.86 31.56 2.13
N LEU A 399 -15.73 32.35 2.75
CA LEU A 399 -17.10 32.00 3.06
C LEU A 399 -18.05 32.73 2.12
N SER A 400 -18.97 31.98 1.51
CA SER A 400 -20.06 32.52 0.71
C SER A 400 -21.29 32.76 1.60
N VAL A 401 -22.07 33.78 1.24
CA VAL A 401 -23.29 34.18 1.96
C VAL A 401 -24.48 33.48 1.33
N PHE A 402 -25.34 32.90 2.17
CA PHE A 402 -26.60 32.28 1.79
C PHE A 402 -27.77 32.94 2.51
N LEU A 403 -28.87 33.16 1.80
CA LEU A 403 -30.09 33.69 2.36
C LEU A 403 -30.96 32.55 2.90
N VAL A 404 -31.35 32.60 4.17
CA VAL A 404 -32.06 31.48 4.83
C VAL A 404 -33.45 31.24 4.21
N SER A 405 -34.06 32.23 3.57
CA SER A 405 -35.34 32.03 2.86
C SER A 405 -35.22 31.15 1.61
N ASP A 406 -34.02 30.97 1.07
CA ASP A 406 -33.81 30.28 -0.22
C ASP A 406 -33.55 28.78 -0.02
N PHE A 407 -33.77 28.25 1.19
CA PHE A 407 -33.73 26.82 1.45
C PHE A 407 -34.86 26.12 0.71
N GLU A 408 -34.58 24.92 0.19
CA GLU A 408 -35.63 24.01 -0.26
C GLU A 408 -36.49 23.61 0.97
N ASN A 409 -37.82 23.55 0.83
CA ASN A 409 -38.78 23.25 1.92
C ASN A 409 -38.43 22.04 2.79
N ARG A 410 -37.67 21.06 2.25
CA ARG A 410 -37.28 19.84 2.95
C ARG A 410 -36.00 19.98 3.79
N SER A 411 -35.21 21.03 3.54
CA SER A 411 -33.93 21.30 4.17
C SER A 411 -33.97 22.53 5.08
N GLU A 412 -35.14 23.13 5.25
CA GLU A 412 -35.32 24.25 6.16
C GLU A 412 -34.98 23.83 7.60
N PRO A 413 -34.14 24.60 8.31
CA PRO A 413 -33.81 24.30 9.70
C PRO A 413 -35.06 24.38 10.59
N THR A 414 -35.16 23.47 11.57
CA THR A 414 -36.29 23.43 12.51
C THR A 414 -36.32 24.59 13.50
N SER A 415 -35.21 25.33 13.65
CA SER A 415 -35.14 26.53 14.47
C SER A 415 -34.68 27.73 13.64
N ASN A 416 -35.25 28.90 13.94
CA ASN A 416 -34.95 30.16 13.25
C ASN A 416 -33.59 30.76 13.69
N GLY A 417 -32.76 29.99 14.41
CA GLY A 417 -31.47 30.42 14.93
C GLY A 417 -31.52 31.47 16.05
N SER A 418 -32.72 31.77 16.58
CA SER A 418 -32.95 32.77 17.63
C SER A 418 -32.22 32.44 18.94
N GLU A 419 -31.89 31.17 19.19
CA GLU A 419 -31.12 30.73 20.35
C GLU A 419 -29.67 31.25 20.34
N PHE A 420 -29.07 31.46 19.15
CA PHE A 420 -27.68 31.90 19.03
C PHE A 420 -27.52 33.42 18.97
N SER A 421 -28.51 34.13 18.41
CA SER A 421 -28.38 35.56 18.09
C SER A 421 -29.48 36.44 18.70
N GLY A 422 -30.44 35.88 19.44
CA GLY A 422 -31.59 36.62 20.02
C GLY A 422 -32.64 37.10 19.00
N SER A 423 -32.31 37.11 17.70
CA SER A 423 -33.18 37.47 16.58
C SER A 423 -33.16 36.39 15.49
N PRO A 424 -34.18 36.26 14.64
CA PRO A 424 -34.17 35.32 13.53
C PRO A 424 -32.99 35.61 12.58
N LEU A 425 -32.19 34.59 12.28
CA LEU A 425 -31.04 34.71 11.39
C LEU A 425 -31.51 34.88 9.94
N LYS A 426 -31.10 35.98 9.28
CA LYS A 426 -31.42 36.24 7.86
C LYS A 426 -30.42 35.61 6.90
N TYR A 427 -29.14 35.58 7.28
CA TYR A 427 -28.05 35.09 6.45
C TYR A 427 -27.27 34.00 7.19
N CYS A 428 -26.84 32.97 6.47
CA CYS A 428 -25.85 32.01 6.95
C CYS A 428 -24.64 32.01 6.02
N ARG A 429 -23.51 31.48 6.52
CA ARG A 429 -22.26 31.40 5.78
C ARG A 429 -21.86 29.95 5.60
N TYR A 430 -21.43 29.59 4.41
CA TYR A 430 -20.94 28.27 4.08
C TYR A 430 -19.64 28.36 3.30
N ARG A 431 -18.90 27.26 3.27
CA ARG A 431 -17.56 27.22 2.71
C ARG A 431 -17.61 26.84 1.23
N ASP A 432 -17.80 27.82 0.36
CA ASP A 432 -17.68 27.68 -1.08
C ASP A 432 -17.39 29.05 -1.73
N TYR A 433 -16.92 29.05 -2.98
CA TYR A 433 -16.61 30.28 -3.72
C TYR A 433 -17.76 30.66 -4.65
N ARG A 434 -18.90 31.05 -4.06
CA ARG A 434 -20.16 31.37 -4.78
C ARG A 434 -20.59 32.81 -4.61
N ASP A 435 -21.26 33.31 -5.63
CA ASP A 435 -21.77 34.68 -5.68
C ASP A 435 -22.90 34.89 -4.65
N PRO A 436 -23.00 36.11 -4.08
CA PRO A 436 -24.00 36.44 -3.07
C PRO A 436 -25.43 36.43 -3.64
N PRO A 437 -26.47 36.35 -2.78
CA PRO A 437 -27.87 36.29 -3.19
C PRO A 437 -28.35 37.53 -3.98
N HIS A 438 -27.68 38.68 -3.82
CA HIS A 438 -28.01 39.92 -4.51
C HIS A 438 -27.36 40.08 -5.89
N SER A 439 -26.61 39.07 -6.35
CA SER A 439 -25.94 39.08 -7.65
C SER A 439 -26.92 38.72 -8.79
N PRO A 440 -26.62 39.07 -10.05
CA PRO A 440 -27.50 38.76 -11.18
C PRO A 440 -27.69 37.26 -11.43
N VAL A 441 -26.72 36.44 -11.03
CA VAL A 441 -26.80 34.97 -11.05
C VAL A 441 -26.53 34.47 -9.64
N PRO A 442 -27.56 34.40 -8.77
CA PRO A 442 -27.40 34.04 -7.37
C PRO A 442 -26.82 32.63 -7.23
N TYR A 443 -25.87 32.46 -6.31
CA TYR A 443 -25.24 31.18 -6.00
C TYR A 443 -24.42 30.54 -7.14
N GLY A 444 -24.13 31.30 -8.21
CA GLY A 444 -23.19 30.91 -9.26
C GLY A 444 -21.74 30.80 -8.76
N TYR A 445 -20.87 30.11 -9.50
CA TYR A 445 -19.44 30.06 -9.17
C TYR A 445 -18.75 31.38 -9.50
N THR A 446 -18.03 31.93 -8.52
CA THR A 446 -17.25 33.16 -8.69
C THR A 446 -16.01 32.93 -9.55
N LEU A 447 -15.40 34.00 -10.07
CA LEU A 447 -14.06 33.94 -10.69
C LEU A 447 -12.98 33.40 -9.73
N GLN A 448 -13.13 33.62 -8.42
CA GLN A 448 -12.21 33.10 -7.41
C GLN A 448 -12.22 31.56 -7.38
N PHE A 449 -13.37 30.92 -7.58
CA PHE A 449 -13.46 29.46 -7.71
C PHE A 449 -12.55 28.95 -8.83
N TRP A 450 -12.65 29.57 -10.02
CA TRP A 450 -11.90 29.17 -11.20
C TRP A 450 -10.40 29.44 -11.06
N HIS A 451 -9.99 30.57 -10.46
CA HIS A 451 -8.58 30.83 -10.16
C HIS A 451 -8.01 29.80 -9.19
N VAL A 452 -8.74 29.45 -8.13
CA VAL A 452 -8.30 28.41 -7.18
C VAL A 452 -8.23 27.05 -7.86
N LEU A 453 -9.20 26.70 -8.70
CA LEU A 453 -9.18 25.44 -9.45
C LEU A 453 -8.00 25.36 -10.42
N ALA A 454 -7.75 26.42 -11.19
CA ALA A 454 -6.63 26.50 -12.11
C ALA A 454 -5.28 26.41 -11.37
N ALA A 455 -5.13 27.13 -10.25
CA ALA A 455 -3.94 27.06 -9.42
C ALA A 455 -3.70 25.66 -8.82
N ARG A 456 -4.78 24.94 -8.44
CA ARG A 456 -4.69 23.55 -7.97
C ARG A 456 -4.15 22.62 -9.05
N LEU A 457 -4.71 22.69 -10.26
CA LEU A 457 -4.26 21.85 -11.39
C LEU A 457 -2.82 22.19 -11.80
N ALA A 458 -2.48 23.48 -11.89
CA ALA A 458 -1.13 23.92 -12.20
C ALA A 458 -0.11 23.44 -11.15
N PHE A 459 -0.47 23.51 -9.86
CA PHE A 459 0.38 23.01 -8.78
C PHE A 459 0.61 21.50 -8.91
N ILE A 460 -0.42 20.69 -9.17
CA ILE A 460 -0.27 19.24 -9.33
C ILE A 460 0.72 18.92 -10.45
N ILE A 461 0.55 19.52 -11.63
CA ILE A 461 1.43 19.28 -12.77
C ILE A 461 2.88 19.66 -12.44
N VAL A 462 3.12 20.86 -11.91
CA VAL A 462 4.48 21.33 -11.59
C VAL A 462 5.11 20.46 -10.50
N PHE A 463 4.34 20.12 -9.46
CA PHE A 463 4.82 19.32 -8.34
C PHE A 463 5.19 17.89 -8.79
N GLU A 464 4.33 17.23 -9.55
CA GLU A 464 4.59 15.88 -10.07
C GLU A 464 5.85 15.84 -10.94
N HIS A 465 5.94 16.71 -11.95
CA HIS A 465 7.08 16.72 -12.87
C HIS A 465 8.40 17.04 -12.14
N LEU A 466 8.36 17.97 -11.17
CA LEU A 466 9.54 18.30 -10.37
C LEU A 466 9.99 17.10 -9.53
N VAL A 467 9.07 16.43 -8.84
CA VAL A 467 9.41 15.29 -7.97
C VAL A 467 9.85 14.08 -8.80
N PHE A 468 9.23 13.79 -9.94
CA PHE A 468 9.68 12.73 -10.84
C PHE A 468 11.05 13.03 -11.45
N CYS A 469 11.33 14.29 -11.80
CA CYS A 469 12.65 14.71 -12.27
C CYS A 469 13.72 14.48 -11.19
N ILE A 470 13.44 14.85 -9.94
CA ILE A 470 14.34 14.58 -8.81
C ILE A 470 14.51 13.07 -8.59
N LYS A 471 13.45 12.28 -8.68
CA LYS A 471 13.51 10.81 -8.57
C LYS A 471 14.46 10.22 -9.63
N HIS A 472 14.29 10.61 -10.89
CA HIS A 472 15.16 10.17 -11.99
C HIS A 472 16.60 10.65 -11.82
N LEU A 473 16.82 11.86 -11.33
CA LEU A 473 18.15 12.36 -11.04
C LEU A 473 18.84 11.52 -9.95
N ILE A 474 18.12 11.18 -8.87
CA ILE A 474 18.66 10.34 -7.79
C ILE A 474 19.00 8.94 -8.31
N SER A 475 18.10 8.31 -9.07
CA SER A 475 18.37 6.98 -9.64
C SER A 475 19.51 6.99 -10.67
N TYR A 476 19.72 8.12 -11.37
CA TYR A 476 20.86 8.28 -12.26
C TYR A 476 22.19 8.45 -11.49
N LEU A 477 22.17 9.16 -10.36
CA LEU A 477 23.36 9.42 -9.54
C LEU A 477 23.81 8.19 -8.73
N ILE A 478 22.88 7.35 -8.29
CA ILE A 478 23.17 6.16 -7.48
C ILE A 478 23.18 4.92 -8.39
N PRO A 479 24.36 4.32 -8.69
CA PRO A 479 24.41 3.12 -9.52
C PRO A 479 23.83 1.91 -8.77
N ASP A 480 23.06 1.07 -9.47
CA ASP A 480 22.39 -0.12 -8.91
C ASP A 480 23.38 -1.12 -8.28
N LEU A 481 24.58 -1.25 -8.84
CA LEU A 481 25.66 -2.10 -8.30
C LEU A 481 26.74 -1.25 -7.62
N PRO A 482 27.21 -1.62 -6.41
CA PRO A 482 28.41 -1.01 -5.84
C PRO A 482 29.66 -1.33 -6.67
N LYS A 483 30.61 -0.39 -6.72
CA LYS A 483 31.87 -0.53 -7.49
C LYS A 483 32.65 -1.78 -7.08
N ASP A 484 32.85 -1.94 -5.77
CA ASP A 484 33.58 -3.08 -5.19
C ASP A 484 33.01 -4.45 -5.62
N LEU A 485 31.68 -4.59 -5.62
CA LEU A 485 31.03 -5.82 -6.07
C LEU A 485 31.25 -6.08 -7.57
N ARG A 486 31.12 -5.06 -8.42
CA ARG A 486 31.39 -5.21 -9.85
C ARG A 486 32.83 -5.66 -10.12
N ASP A 487 33.77 -5.12 -9.35
CA ASP A 487 35.19 -5.46 -9.50
C ASP A 487 35.46 -6.90 -9.01
N ARG A 488 34.82 -7.33 -7.91
CA ARG A 488 34.84 -8.72 -7.44
C ARG A 488 34.29 -9.70 -8.48
N MET A 489 33.09 -9.46 -8.99
CA MET A 489 32.47 -10.32 -10.01
C MET A 489 33.32 -10.42 -11.29
N ARG A 490 33.90 -9.31 -11.75
CA ARG A 490 34.80 -9.31 -12.92
C ARG A 490 36.07 -10.09 -12.65
N ARG A 491 36.66 -9.94 -11.47
CA ARG A 491 37.87 -10.67 -11.07
C ARG A 491 37.61 -12.17 -11.00
N GLU A 492 36.50 -12.59 -10.41
CA GLU A 492 36.12 -13.99 -10.36
C GLU A 492 35.90 -14.57 -11.76
N LYS A 493 35.16 -13.88 -12.62
CA LYS A 493 34.98 -14.29 -14.02
C LYS A 493 36.30 -14.41 -14.77
N TYR A 494 37.22 -13.47 -14.55
CA TYR A 494 38.56 -13.50 -15.15
C TYR A 494 39.35 -14.74 -14.67
N LEU A 495 39.38 -15.00 -13.37
CA LEU A 495 40.08 -16.15 -12.79
C LEU A 495 39.50 -17.48 -13.27
N ILE A 496 38.16 -17.59 -13.39
CA ILE A 496 37.50 -18.79 -13.93
C ILE A 496 37.92 -19.03 -15.38
N GLN A 497 37.96 -17.98 -16.21
CA GLN A 497 38.40 -18.09 -17.61
C GLN A 497 39.87 -18.49 -17.73
N GLU A 498 40.74 -17.93 -16.90
CA GLU A 498 42.16 -18.27 -16.84
C GLU A 498 42.36 -19.74 -16.43
N MET A 499 41.68 -20.20 -15.38
CA MET A 499 41.72 -21.60 -14.94
C MET A 499 41.19 -22.57 -16.00
N MET A 500 40.11 -22.23 -16.72
CA MET A 500 39.60 -23.04 -17.83
C MET A 500 40.62 -23.16 -18.97
N TYR A 501 41.25 -22.04 -19.33
CA TYR A 501 42.27 -22.01 -20.38
C TYR A 501 43.51 -22.83 -20.00
N GLU A 502 44.00 -22.69 -18.77
CA GLU A 502 45.12 -23.48 -18.26
C GLU A 502 44.79 -24.98 -18.24
N ALA A 503 43.60 -25.36 -17.79
CA ALA A 503 43.16 -26.75 -17.78
C ALA A 503 43.06 -27.34 -19.19
N GLU A 504 42.59 -26.58 -20.17
CA GLU A 504 42.55 -26.98 -21.57
C GLU A 504 43.95 -27.12 -22.16
N LEU A 505 44.86 -26.18 -21.85
CA LEU A 505 46.25 -26.25 -22.28
C LEU A 505 46.96 -27.48 -21.71
N GLU A 506 46.78 -27.78 -20.42
CA GLU A 506 47.31 -28.98 -19.78
C GLU A 506 46.77 -30.27 -20.42
N ARG A 507 45.48 -30.30 -20.74
CA ARG A 507 44.85 -31.42 -21.44
C ARG A 507 45.48 -31.63 -22.82
N LEU A 508 45.63 -30.58 -23.62
CA LEU A 508 46.26 -30.66 -24.94
C LEU A 508 47.73 -31.10 -24.85
N GLN A 509 48.46 -30.65 -23.83
CA GLN A 509 49.84 -31.09 -23.59
C GLN A 509 49.91 -32.57 -23.21
N LYS A 510 48.98 -33.08 -22.38
CA LYS A 510 48.88 -34.50 -22.05
C LYS A 510 48.57 -35.34 -23.29
N GLU A 511 47.59 -34.94 -24.09
CA GLU A 511 47.26 -35.62 -25.36
C GLU A 511 48.46 -35.64 -26.31
N ARG A 512 49.22 -34.55 -26.41
CA ARG A 512 50.43 -34.49 -27.23
C ARG A 512 51.54 -35.41 -26.69
N LYS A 513 51.72 -35.50 -25.38
CA LYS A 513 52.69 -36.42 -24.74
C LYS A 513 52.29 -37.88 -24.94
N GLU A 514 51.00 -38.21 -24.83
CA GLU A 514 50.48 -39.56 -25.11
C GLU A 514 50.63 -39.94 -26.58
N ARG A 515 50.34 -39.03 -27.51
CA ARG A 515 50.59 -39.24 -28.94
C ARG A 515 52.06 -39.52 -29.23
N LYS A 516 52.98 -38.79 -28.58
CA LYS A 516 54.43 -39.05 -28.67
C LYS A 516 54.83 -40.40 -28.08
N LYS A 517 54.21 -40.82 -26.97
CA LYS A 517 54.50 -42.10 -26.29
C LYS A 517 53.96 -43.31 -27.05
N ASN A 518 52.83 -43.17 -27.75
CA ASN A 518 52.19 -44.23 -28.53
C ASN A 518 52.76 -44.40 -29.95
N GLY A 519 53.84 -43.68 -30.31
CA GLY A 519 54.61 -43.95 -31.54
C GLY A 519 53.87 -43.81 -32.88
N LYS A 520 52.66 -43.23 -32.91
CA LYS A 520 51.92 -43.00 -34.16
C LYS A 520 52.27 -41.62 -34.73
N SER A 521 53.40 -41.56 -35.44
CA SER A 521 53.68 -40.51 -36.40
C SER A 521 52.82 -40.75 -37.65
N TYR A 522 51.60 -40.19 -37.68
CA TYR A 522 50.91 -39.99 -38.95
C TYR A 522 51.38 -38.66 -39.53
N HIS A 523 52.21 -38.74 -40.57
CA HIS A 523 52.34 -37.67 -41.56
C HIS A 523 50.97 -37.49 -42.22
N ASN A 524 50.28 -36.41 -41.90
CA ASN A 524 49.19 -35.95 -42.75
C ASN A 524 49.69 -34.72 -43.50
N GLU A 525 49.88 -34.92 -44.80
CA GLU A 525 49.85 -33.84 -45.79
C GLU A 525 48.53 -33.09 -45.67
N TRP A 526 48.64 -31.77 -45.87
CA TRP A 526 47.52 -30.83 -45.94
C TRP A 526 46.54 -31.22 -47.06
N PRO A 527 45.26 -30.89 -46.86
CA PRO A 527 44.56 -30.06 -47.83
C PRO A 527 44.20 -28.68 -47.26
#